data_AF-A0AA88JRK9-F1
#
_entry.id   AF-A0AA88JRK9-F1
#
_cell.length_a   1.000
_cell.length_b   1.000
_cell.length_c   1.000
_cell.angle_alpha   90.00
_cell.angle_beta   90.00
_cell.angle_gamma   90.00
#
_symmetry.space_group_name_H-M   'P 1'
#
loop_
_entity.id
_entity.type
_entity.pdbx_description
1 polymer ?
#
loop_
_entity_poly.entity_id
_entity_poly.type
_entity_poly.pdbx_seq_one_letter_code
_entity_poly.pdbx_strand_id
1 'polypeptide(L)'
;MRLFSCASCGQPVHFDNRFCVACGHRLAFVPERLSMEALAPAGEPNWQIVAEPQKQVRFCANEVNDICNWAVPAQSDSAFCPACSHNRLVPDIATEQGIEQWRRISQAQRHLFYSILRLGLPHPNRDVDPAGGLVFDFLVDEVAPDGSVIPAMTGHDEGLIAIRAAEADDVTREQVRANMNEPYRTLLGHFRHEVGHFIWNKLVRDANRLEACRAVFGDDREDYGAALQRNYEQGPRPDWQETFISSYASVHPWEDFAECFAHYLHIVDTLETARAFGVAIDPDGHEEMAAEVTFDPYKARSAAQLVKAWIPLSVAINSIQRSMGEADLYPFVLTPPVVAKMEFIHDLLHGKVAADAQYGAMVQ
;
A
#
# COMPACT_ATOMS: atom_id res chain seq x y z
N MET A 1 -4.90 1.94 9.97
CA MET A 1 -4.48 0.80 10.82
C MET A 1 -5.26 0.84 12.12
N ARG A 2 -5.92 -0.28 12.46
CA ARG A 2 -6.65 -0.43 13.73
C ARG A 2 -5.73 -0.32 14.94
N LEU A 3 -6.31 0.10 16.07
CA LEU A 3 -5.70 -0.07 17.39
C LEU A 3 -5.89 -1.54 17.79
N PHE A 4 -4.80 -2.25 18.11
CA PHE A 4 -4.87 -3.61 18.59
C PHE A 4 -4.74 -3.65 20.12
N SER A 5 -5.10 -4.78 20.72
CA SER A 5 -4.92 -5.01 22.15
C SER A 5 -4.22 -6.34 22.36
N CYS A 6 -3.29 -6.38 23.31
CA CYS A 6 -2.66 -7.62 23.72
C CYS A 6 -3.73 -8.58 24.26
N ALA A 7 -3.91 -9.72 23.61
CA ALA A 7 -4.93 -10.69 23.97
C ALA A 7 -4.76 -11.29 25.39
N SER A 8 -3.58 -11.11 26.01
CA SER A 8 -3.27 -11.59 27.37
C SER A 8 -3.67 -10.59 28.47
N CYS A 9 -3.39 -9.30 28.29
CA CYS A 9 -3.59 -8.28 29.34
C CYS A 9 -4.46 -7.08 28.94
N GLY A 10 -4.93 -7.00 27.70
CA GLY A 10 -5.75 -5.91 27.19
C GLY A 10 -5.00 -4.61 26.85
N GLN A 11 -3.70 -4.52 27.12
CA GLN A 11 -2.89 -3.33 26.82
C GLN A 11 -2.95 -2.99 25.33
N PRO A 12 -3.16 -1.70 24.94
CA PRO A 12 -3.05 -1.28 23.56
C PRO A 12 -1.67 -1.61 22.97
N VAL A 13 -1.67 -2.19 21.77
CA VAL A 13 -0.46 -2.52 21.01
C VAL A 13 -0.61 -2.05 19.56
N HIS A 14 0.53 -1.76 18.94
CA HIS A 14 0.64 -1.29 17.57
C HIS A 14 1.01 -2.44 16.64
N PHE A 15 0.76 -2.21 15.35
CA PHE A 15 0.92 -3.21 14.30
C PHE A 15 2.33 -3.81 14.20
N ASP A 16 3.36 -3.04 14.52
CA ASP A 16 4.75 -3.49 14.47
C ASP A 16 5.32 -3.93 15.82
N ASN A 17 4.51 -3.93 16.88
CA ASN A 17 5.00 -4.42 18.18
C ASN A 17 5.32 -5.92 18.11
N ARG A 18 6.44 -6.28 18.73
CA ARG A 18 6.92 -7.67 18.85
C ARG A 18 6.75 -8.25 20.26
N PHE A 19 6.53 -7.36 21.23
CA PHE A 19 6.34 -7.69 22.63
C PHE A 19 5.30 -6.77 23.23
N CYS A 20 4.51 -7.28 24.16
CA CYS A 20 3.67 -6.45 25.00
C CYS A 20 4.53 -5.86 26.12
N VAL A 21 4.63 -4.53 26.17
CA VAL A 21 5.40 -3.82 27.20
C VAL A 21 4.85 -3.99 28.62
N ALA A 22 3.58 -4.38 28.75
CA ALA A 22 2.92 -4.55 30.05
C ALA A 22 3.10 -5.97 30.62
N CYS A 23 2.92 -7.01 29.80
CA CYS A 23 2.94 -8.41 30.28
C CYS A 23 4.11 -9.25 29.73
N GLY A 24 4.95 -8.69 28.87
CA GLY A 24 6.14 -9.36 28.32
C GLY A 24 5.88 -10.43 27.27
N HIS A 25 4.62 -10.76 26.95
CA HIS A 25 4.32 -11.75 25.91
C HIS A 25 4.88 -11.32 24.55
N ARG A 26 5.41 -12.30 23.81
CA ARG A 26 5.71 -12.15 22.39
C ARG A 26 4.43 -11.88 21.63
N LEU A 27 4.50 -11.00 20.64
CA LEU A 27 3.39 -10.64 19.78
C LEU A 27 3.71 -11.00 18.34
N ALA A 28 2.70 -11.46 17.61
CA ALA A 28 2.77 -11.59 16.17
C ALA A 28 1.45 -11.15 15.53
N PHE A 29 1.52 -10.57 14.34
CA PHE A 29 0.33 -10.41 13.52
C PHE A 29 -0.04 -11.76 12.90
N VAL A 30 -1.29 -12.18 13.04
CA VAL A 30 -1.81 -13.42 12.45
C VAL A 30 -2.68 -13.07 11.25
N PRO A 31 -2.20 -13.27 10.00
CA PRO A 31 -2.87 -12.78 8.79
C PRO A 31 -4.30 -13.30 8.62
N GLU A 32 -4.56 -14.57 8.95
CA GLU A 32 -5.89 -15.19 8.86
C GLU A 32 -6.93 -14.52 9.77
N ARG A 33 -6.48 -13.83 10.83
CA ARG A 33 -7.33 -13.12 11.80
C ARG A 33 -7.33 -11.62 11.61
N LEU A 34 -6.34 -11.09 10.89
CA LEU A 34 -6.07 -9.66 10.75
C LEU A 34 -5.92 -8.96 12.10
N SER A 35 -5.24 -9.61 13.05
CA SER A 35 -5.05 -9.18 14.44
C SER A 35 -3.61 -9.38 14.92
N MET A 36 -3.20 -8.54 15.87
CA MET A 36 -2.01 -8.79 16.70
C MET A 36 -2.39 -9.75 17.83
N GLU A 37 -1.69 -10.87 17.93
CA GLU A 37 -1.94 -11.92 18.91
C GLU A 37 -0.79 -12.03 19.91
N ALA A 38 -1.12 -12.30 21.18
CA ALA A 38 -0.14 -12.68 22.18
C ALA A 38 0.16 -14.18 22.07
N LEU A 39 1.44 -14.53 22.11
CA LEU A 39 1.91 -15.89 21.89
C LEU A 39 2.60 -16.47 23.13
N ALA A 40 2.38 -17.76 23.38
CA ALA A 40 3.08 -18.55 24.39
C ALA A 40 3.84 -19.71 23.71
N PRO A 41 4.98 -20.15 24.24
CA PRO A 41 5.73 -21.28 23.67
C PRO A 41 4.91 -22.57 23.64
N ALA A 42 4.97 -23.32 22.54
CA ALA A 42 4.30 -24.62 22.37
C ALA A 42 5.25 -25.72 21.85
N GLY A 43 6.56 -25.56 22.11
CA GLY A 43 7.64 -26.40 21.60
C GLY A 43 8.17 -25.88 20.26
N GLU A 44 9.49 -25.77 20.09
CA GLU A 44 10.07 -25.19 18.88
C GLU A 44 9.75 -26.01 17.62
N PRO A 45 9.41 -25.37 16.49
CA PRO A 45 9.32 -23.92 16.24
C PRO A 45 7.93 -23.29 16.53
N ASN A 46 7.03 -24.03 17.17
CA ASN A 46 5.62 -23.70 17.34
C ASN A 46 5.32 -22.83 18.59
N TRP A 47 4.33 -21.97 18.41
CA TRP A 47 3.77 -21.08 19.43
C TRP A 47 2.26 -21.22 19.43
N GLN A 48 1.63 -21.14 20.60
CA GLN A 48 0.18 -21.12 20.72
C GLN A 48 -0.33 -19.69 20.91
N ILE A 49 -1.48 -19.38 20.32
CA ILE A 49 -2.18 -18.12 20.55
C ILE A 49 -2.77 -18.14 21.96
N VAL A 50 -2.43 -17.15 22.80
CA VAL A 50 -2.86 -17.12 24.21
C VAL A 50 -4.38 -17.11 24.36
N ALA A 51 -5.09 -16.35 23.53
CA ALA A 51 -6.55 -16.31 23.54
C ALA A 51 -7.19 -17.58 22.97
N GLU A 52 -6.44 -18.41 22.25
CA GLU A 52 -6.96 -19.62 21.62
C GLU A 52 -5.90 -20.75 21.60
N PRO A 53 -5.63 -21.41 22.74
CA PRO A 53 -4.49 -22.31 22.89
C PRO A 53 -4.46 -23.51 21.93
N GLN A 54 -5.61 -23.92 21.39
CA GLN A 54 -5.70 -24.97 20.37
C GLN A 54 -5.13 -24.56 19.00
N LYS A 55 -4.89 -23.27 18.77
CA LYS A 55 -4.34 -22.75 17.52
C LYS A 55 -2.86 -22.46 17.69
N GLN A 56 -2.06 -23.12 16.86
CA GLN A 56 -0.62 -22.94 16.82
C GLN A 56 -0.16 -22.25 15.54
N VAL A 57 0.88 -21.45 15.68
CA VAL A 57 1.54 -20.71 14.62
C VAL A 57 3.05 -20.84 14.77
N ARG A 58 3.78 -20.49 13.71
CA ARG A 58 5.23 -20.26 13.72
C ARG A 58 5.47 -18.80 13.35
N PHE A 59 6.56 -18.21 13.82
CA PHE A 59 6.99 -16.93 13.28
C PHE A 59 7.38 -17.09 11.81
N CYS A 60 7.17 -16.04 11.01
CA CYS A 60 7.73 -15.95 9.67
C CYS A 60 9.26 -16.18 9.73
N ALA A 61 9.84 -16.87 8.75
CA ALA A 61 11.29 -17.08 8.70
C ALA A 61 12.09 -15.77 8.69
N ASN A 62 11.50 -14.69 8.15
CA ASN A 62 12.07 -13.34 8.21
C ASN A 62 11.78 -12.62 9.54
N GLU A 63 11.37 -13.32 10.61
CA GLU A 63 11.27 -12.68 11.93
C GLU A 63 12.63 -12.33 12.51
N VAL A 64 13.65 -13.08 12.10
CA VAL A 64 15.07 -12.83 12.40
C VAL A 64 15.45 -11.38 12.09
N ASN A 65 16.41 -10.86 12.85
CA ASN A 65 16.90 -9.48 12.73
C ASN A 65 15.78 -8.42 12.80
N ASP A 66 14.64 -8.72 13.41
CA ASP A 66 13.50 -7.83 13.50
C ASP A 66 12.93 -7.37 12.14
N ILE A 67 13.08 -8.17 11.07
CA ILE A 67 12.57 -7.81 9.75
C ILE A 67 11.04 -7.92 9.68
N CYS A 68 10.46 -9.03 10.14
CA CYS A 68 9.01 -9.30 10.09
C CYS A 68 8.44 -9.65 11.47
N ASN A 69 7.20 -9.25 11.79
CA ASN A 69 6.52 -9.65 13.03
C ASN A 69 5.23 -10.46 12.76
N TRP A 70 5.07 -11.01 11.55
CA TRP A 70 3.91 -11.81 11.19
C TRP A 70 4.14 -13.29 11.45
N ALA A 71 3.05 -14.03 11.63
CA ALA A 71 3.05 -15.45 11.83
C ALA A 71 2.56 -16.23 10.58
N VAL A 72 2.89 -17.51 10.55
CA VAL A 72 2.35 -18.51 9.62
C VAL A 72 1.65 -19.62 10.41
N PRO A 73 0.62 -20.28 9.86
CA PRO A 73 0.03 -21.47 10.49
C PRO A 73 1.10 -22.53 10.76
N ALA A 74 1.03 -23.21 11.91
CA ALA A 74 2.04 -24.20 12.28
C ALA A 74 2.22 -25.30 11.23
N GLN A 75 1.11 -25.73 10.61
CA GLN A 75 1.05 -26.77 9.58
C GLN A 75 1.26 -26.24 8.14
N SER A 76 1.59 -24.95 7.97
CA SER A 76 1.87 -24.39 6.64
C SER A 76 3.15 -25.01 6.08
N ASP A 77 3.14 -25.39 4.80
CA ASP A 77 4.34 -25.80 4.07
C ASP A 77 5.29 -24.62 3.80
N SER A 78 4.77 -23.38 3.82
CA SER A 78 5.58 -22.18 3.68
C SER A 78 6.19 -21.76 5.03
N ALA A 79 7.46 -21.36 4.98
CA ALA A 79 8.14 -20.71 6.10
C ALA A 79 7.90 -19.18 6.15
N PHE A 80 7.37 -18.58 5.08
CA PHE A 80 7.18 -17.14 4.95
C PHE A 80 5.71 -16.76 5.09
N CYS A 81 5.43 -15.63 5.76
CA CYS A 81 4.09 -15.07 5.86
C CYS A 81 3.61 -14.56 4.48
N PRO A 82 2.30 -14.31 4.31
CA PRO A 82 1.72 -13.88 3.03
C PRO A 82 2.30 -12.59 2.45
N ALA A 83 2.98 -11.75 3.24
CA ALA A 83 3.70 -10.58 2.72
C ALA A 83 5.13 -10.94 2.27
N CYS A 84 5.84 -11.74 3.06
CA CYS A 84 7.23 -12.11 2.78
C CYS A 84 7.38 -13.18 1.69
N SER A 85 6.33 -13.96 1.42
CA SER A 85 6.32 -15.00 0.37
C SER A 85 6.42 -14.45 -1.05
N HIS A 86 6.34 -13.13 -1.22
CA HIS A 86 6.45 -12.45 -2.50
C HIS A 86 7.84 -11.89 -2.76
N ASN A 87 8.79 -12.02 -1.83
CA ASN A 87 10.12 -11.43 -1.98
C ASN A 87 11.07 -12.41 -2.66
N ARG A 88 11.65 -12.01 -3.80
CA ARG A 88 12.66 -12.79 -4.52
C ARG A 88 14.06 -12.24 -4.28
N LEU A 89 14.27 -10.94 -4.47
CA LEU A 89 15.51 -10.26 -4.11
C LEU A 89 15.29 -9.37 -2.89
N VAL A 90 16.18 -9.49 -1.90
CA VAL A 90 16.14 -8.73 -0.66
C VAL A 90 17.51 -8.10 -0.38
N PRO A 91 17.59 -7.02 0.42
CA PRO A 91 18.86 -6.42 0.78
C PRO A 91 19.79 -7.38 1.52
N ASP A 92 21.10 -7.15 1.44
CA ASP A 92 22.12 -8.02 2.07
C ASP A 92 22.10 -7.94 3.60
N ILE A 93 21.66 -9.02 4.24
CA ILE A 93 21.59 -9.16 5.70
C ILE A 93 22.95 -9.40 6.38
N ALA A 94 24.03 -9.56 5.63
CA ALA A 94 25.37 -9.56 6.20
C ALA A 94 25.83 -8.16 6.63
N THR A 95 25.12 -7.11 6.20
CA THR A 95 25.42 -5.71 6.51
C THR A 95 24.35 -5.07 7.40
N GLU A 96 24.75 -4.18 8.30
CA GLU A 96 23.81 -3.42 9.14
C GLU A 96 22.89 -2.54 8.30
N GLN A 97 23.42 -1.94 7.24
CA GLN A 97 22.65 -1.12 6.29
C GLN A 97 21.57 -1.94 5.59
N GLY A 98 21.91 -3.13 5.06
CA GLY A 98 20.93 -4.00 4.40
C GLY A 98 19.85 -4.51 5.35
N ILE A 99 20.20 -4.84 6.61
CA ILE A 99 19.21 -5.17 7.64
C ILE A 99 18.24 -4.01 7.87
N GLU A 100 18.74 -2.79 8.05
CA GLU A 100 17.88 -1.63 8.33
C GLU A 100 16.99 -1.28 7.14
N GLN A 101 17.54 -1.31 5.92
CA GLN A 101 16.75 -1.16 4.70
C GLN A 101 15.63 -2.20 4.64
N TRP A 102 15.95 -3.47 4.89
CA TRP A 102 14.96 -4.54 4.82
C TRP A 102 13.88 -4.41 5.91
N ARG A 103 14.22 -3.98 7.13
CA ARG A 103 13.22 -3.71 8.19
C ARG A 103 12.18 -2.69 7.73
N ARG A 104 12.62 -1.55 7.20
CA ARG A 104 11.74 -0.46 6.74
C ARG A 104 10.91 -0.88 5.51
N ILE A 105 11.53 -1.55 4.56
CA ILE A 105 10.85 -2.13 3.39
C ILE A 105 9.78 -3.13 3.82
N SER A 106 10.13 -4.05 4.71
CA SER A 106 9.20 -5.07 5.19
C SER A 106 8.04 -4.43 5.97
N GLN A 107 8.28 -3.37 6.74
CA GLN A 107 7.21 -2.63 7.42
C GLN A 107 6.22 -2.01 6.43
N ALA A 108 6.70 -1.28 5.43
CA ALA A 108 5.86 -0.71 4.39
C ALA A 108 5.10 -1.80 3.61
N GLN A 109 5.78 -2.89 3.25
CA GLN A 109 5.16 -4.04 2.59
C GLN A 109 4.03 -4.65 3.43
N ARG A 110 4.24 -4.87 4.74
CA ARG A 110 3.20 -5.43 5.62
C ARG A 110 1.99 -4.51 5.75
N HIS A 111 2.19 -3.19 5.75
CA HIS A 111 1.09 -2.23 5.71
C HIS A 111 0.28 -2.34 4.42
N LEU A 112 0.93 -2.47 3.26
CA LEU A 112 0.24 -2.72 1.99
C LEU A 112 -0.55 -4.05 2.03
N PHE A 113 0.09 -5.14 2.49
CA PHE A 113 -0.55 -6.44 2.54
C PHE A 113 -1.71 -6.50 3.53
N TYR A 114 -1.67 -5.72 4.61
CA TYR A 114 -2.83 -5.54 5.48
C TYR A 114 -4.05 -5.07 4.69
N SER A 115 -3.88 -4.06 3.83
CA SER A 115 -4.97 -3.50 3.02
C SER A 115 -5.44 -4.49 1.95
N ILE A 116 -4.50 -5.18 1.28
CA ILE A 116 -4.80 -6.27 0.33
C ILE A 116 -5.67 -7.35 0.99
N LEU A 117 -5.29 -7.83 2.17
CA LEU A 117 -6.02 -8.89 2.88
C LEU A 117 -7.38 -8.41 3.39
N ARG A 118 -7.47 -7.15 3.85
CA ARG A 118 -8.72 -6.56 4.33
C ARG A 118 -9.76 -6.34 3.23
N LEU A 119 -9.30 -6.02 2.03
CA LEU A 119 -10.15 -5.89 0.83
C LEU A 119 -10.37 -7.23 0.12
N GLY A 120 -9.61 -8.28 0.47
CA GLY A 120 -9.68 -9.57 -0.21
C GLY A 120 -9.18 -9.53 -1.65
N LEU A 121 -8.20 -8.67 -1.95
CA LEU A 121 -7.67 -8.50 -3.30
C LEU A 121 -6.85 -9.72 -3.74
N PRO A 122 -6.82 -10.06 -5.04
CA PRO A 122 -5.98 -11.14 -5.54
C PRO A 122 -4.50 -10.79 -5.39
N HIS A 123 -3.70 -11.74 -4.91
CA HIS A 123 -2.26 -11.58 -4.71
C HIS A 123 -1.49 -12.91 -4.85
N PRO A 124 -1.72 -13.73 -5.91
CA PRO A 124 -0.93 -14.94 -6.13
C PRO A 124 0.56 -14.58 -6.21
N ASN A 125 1.42 -15.32 -5.52
CA ASN A 125 2.87 -15.22 -5.71
C ASN A 125 3.31 -16.08 -6.91
N ARG A 126 4.61 -16.12 -7.19
CA ARG A 126 5.18 -16.89 -8.30
C ARG A 126 5.14 -18.41 -8.12
N ASP A 127 4.90 -18.92 -6.92
CA ASP A 127 4.69 -20.36 -6.70
C ASP A 127 3.31 -20.80 -7.20
N VAL A 128 2.31 -19.92 -7.08
CA VAL A 128 0.92 -20.16 -7.52
C VAL A 128 0.71 -19.76 -8.98
N ASP A 129 1.23 -18.61 -9.38
CA ASP A 129 1.17 -18.09 -10.76
C ASP A 129 2.59 -17.73 -11.24
N PRO A 130 3.33 -18.67 -11.85
CA PRO A 130 4.72 -18.44 -12.26
C PRO A 130 4.89 -17.33 -13.29
N ALA A 131 3.87 -17.03 -14.09
CA ALA A 131 3.97 -16.08 -15.20
C ALA A 131 3.51 -14.67 -14.80
N GLY A 132 2.40 -14.55 -14.08
CA GLY A 132 1.80 -13.26 -13.72
C GLY A 132 1.62 -13.04 -12.22
N GLY A 133 2.24 -13.86 -11.37
CA GLY A 133 2.20 -13.71 -9.92
C GLY A 133 3.00 -12.50 -9.44
N LEU A 134 2.54 -11.89 -8.34
CA LEU A 134 3.21 -10.78 -7.69
C LEU A 134 4.55 -11.25 -7.10
N VAL A 135 5.62 -10.52 -7.42
CA VAL A 135 6.96 -10.74 -6.87
C VAL A 135 7.68 -9.40 -6.70
N PHE A 136 8.40 -9.24 -5.60
CA PHE A 136 9.19 -8.06 -5.30
C PHE A 136 10.69 -8.35 -5.40
N ASP A 137 11.37 -7.44 -6.09
CA ASP A 137 12.82 -7.34 -6.09
C ASP A 137 13.24 -6.03 -5.42
N PHE A 138 13.89 -6.12 -4.26
CA PHE A 138 14.47 -4.97 -3.59
C PHE A 138 15.91 -4.77 -4.05
N LEU A 139 16.10 -3.86 -4.99
CA LEU A 139 17.37 -3.68 -5.70
C LEU A 139 18.29 -2.72 -4.95
N VAL A 140 19.56 -3.08 -4.81
CA VAL A 140 20.60 -2.23 -4.25
C VAL A 140 21.31 -1.46 -5.36
N ASP A 141 21.79 -0.26 -5.05
CA ASP A 141 22.55 0.55 -6.00
C ASP A 141 23.88 -0.12 -6.36
N GLU A 142 24.30 0.06 -7.60
CA GLU A 142 25.62 -0.38 -8.04
C GLU A 142 26.66 0.68 -7.71
N VAL A 143 27.81 0.27 -7.18
CA VAL A 143 28.97 1.16 -6.99
C VAL A 143 29.96 0.90 -8.11
N ALA A 144 30.11 1.87 -9.01
CA ALA A 144 31.05 1.79 -10.10
C ALA A 144 32.51 1.81 -9.60
N PRO A 145 33.49 1.32 -10.39
CA PRO A 145 34.89 1.27 -9.98
C PRO A 145 35.53 2.62 -9.61
N ASP A 146 34.95 3.73 -10.08
CA ASP A 146 35.38 5.09 -9.75
C ASP A 146 34.76 5.64 -8.45
N GLY A 147 33.95 4.83 -7.77
CA GLY A 147 33.25 5.15 -6.53
C GLY A 147 31.92 5.88 -6.74
N SER A 148 31.48 6.11 -7.98
CA SER A 148 30.16 6.67 -8.26
C SER A 148 29.06 5.63 -7.99
N VAL A 149 27.91 6.10 -7.51
CA VAL A 149 26.74 5.26 -7.22
C VAL A 149 25.78 5.37 -8.40
N ILE A 150 25.45 4.23 -9.01
CA ILE A 150 24.45 4.09 -10.05
C ILE A 150 23.15 3.62 -9.39
N PRO A 151 22.12 4.49 -9.30
CA PRO A 151 20.84 4.14 -8.70
C PRO A 151 20.22 2.91 -9.35
N ALA A 152 19.72 1.97 -8.55
CA ALA A 152 18.89 0.89 -9.08
C ALA A 152 17.59 1.46 -9.67
N MET A 153 17.18 0.91 -10.81
CA MET A 153 15.94 1.31 -11.48
C MET A 153 14.73 0.62 -10.83
N THR A 154 13.76 1.42 -10.43
CA THR A 154 12.44 0.97 -9.97
C THR A 154 11.51 0.82 -11.17
N GLY A 155 10.58 -0.13 -11.11
CA GLY A 155 9.44 -0.23 -12.02
C GLY A 155 8.65 -1.52 -11.84
N HIS A 156 7.73 -1.79 -12.76
CA HIS A 156 6.91 -2.99 -12.78
C HIS A 156 6.91 -3.67 -14.15
N ASP A 157 6.74 -5.00 -14.17
CA ASP A 157 6.60 -5.79 -15.40
C ASP A 157 5.89 -7.12 -15.11
N GLU A 158 4.69 -7.34 -15.66
CA GLU A 158 3.89 -8.58 -15.50
C GLU A 158 3.88 -9.15 -14.07
N GLY A 159 3.68 -8.28 -13.07
CA GLY A 159 3.63 -8.64 -11.65
C GLY A 159 4.97 -8.71 -10.92
N LEU A 160 6.10 -8.54 -11.62
CA LEU A 160 7.36 -8.15 -10.99
C LEU A 160 7.29 -6.68 -10.61
N ILE A 161 7.65 -6.36 -9.37
CA ILE A 161 7.81 -4.99 -8.87
C ILE A 161 9.23 -4.86 -8.32
N ALA A 162 10.01 -4.00 -8.95
CA ALA A 162 11.35 -3.64 -8.52
C ALA A 162 11.29 -2.34 -7.72
N ILE A 163 11.76 -2.34 -6.48
CA ILE A 163 11.87 -1.13 -5.65
C ILE A 163 13.31 -0.96 -5.23
N ARG A 164 13.87 0.22 -5.46
CA ARG A 164 15.21 0.59 -4.99
C ARG A 164 15.26 0.59 -3.46
N ALA A 165 16.09 -0.28 -2.89
CA ALA A 165 16.22 -0.46 -1.44
C ALA A 165 16.71 0.79 -0.71
N ALA A 166 17.47 1.65 -1.41
CA ALA A 166 17.92 2.93 -0.87
C ALA A 166 16.75 3.89 -0.54
N GLU A 167 15.55 3.71 -1.11
CA GLU A 167 14.37 4.52 -0.75
C GLU A 167 13.86 4.28 0.68
N ALA A 168 14.37 3.23 1.35
CA ALA A 168 14.17 3.03 2.78
C ALA A 168 14.86 4.10 3.65
N ASP A 169 15.92 4.72 3.13
CA ASP A 169 16.62 5.82 3.80
C ASP A 169 15.91 7.16 3.55
N ASP A 170 15.69 7.92 4.63
CA ASP A 170 14.92 9.16 4.58
C ASP A 170 15.64 10.25 3.78
N VAL A 171 16.97 10.33 3.89
CA VAL A 171 17.78 11.31 3.16
C VAL A 171 17.69 11.05 1.66
N THR A 172 17.86 9.80 1.26
CA THR A 172 17.73 9.38 -0.13
C THR A 172 16.34 9.71 -0.67
N ARG A 173 15.29 9.41 0.10
CA ARG A 173 13.91 9.65 -0.33
C ARG A 173 13.59 11.14 -0.45
N GLU A 174 14.06 11.99 0.47
CA GLU A 174 13.89 13.44 0.36
C GLU A 174 14.66 14.02 -0.84
N GLN A 175 15.86 13.51 -1.13
CA GLN A 175 16.61 13.92 -2.31
C GLN A 175 15.88 13.54 -3.60
N VAL A 176 15.33 12.32 -3.69
CA VAL A 176 14.53 11.87 -4.84
C VAL A 176 13.28 12.71 -4.97
N ARG A 177 12.54 12.95 -3.88
CA ARG A 177 11.34 13.80 -3.85
C ARG A 177 11.64 15.19 -4.42
N ALA A 178 12.72 15.83 -3.97
CA ALA A 178 13.13 17.14 -4.46
C ALA A 178 13.54 17.12 -5.94
N ASN A 179 14.31 16.11 -6.37
CA ASN A 179 14.77 15.98 -7.76
C ASN A 179 13.63 15.70 -8.74
N MET A 180 12.63 14.94 -8.32
CA MET A 180 11.44 14.61 -9.11
C MET A 180 10.34 15.67 -9.00
N ASN A 181 10.55 16.71 -8.19
CA ASN A 181 9.55 17.74 -7.87
C ASN A 181 8.22 17.13 -7.40
N GLU A 182 8.31 16.06 -6.60
CA GLU A 182 7.17 15.36 -6.03
C GLU A 182 6.72 16.05 -4.74
N PRO A 183 5.42 16.29 -4.54
CA PRO A 183 4.95 16.93 -3.32
C PRO A 183 4.99 15.98 -2.11
N TYR A 184 5.05 14.67 -2.35
CA TYR A 184 4.98 13.62 -1.33
C TYR A 184 5.66 12.35 -1.84
N ARG A 185 6.59 11.77 -1.07
CA ARG A 185 7.18 10.45 -1.35
C ARG A 185 7.36 9.66 -0.07
N THR A 186 6.69 8.51 0.04
CA THR A 186 6.91 7.54 1.12
C THR A 186 7.09 6.15 0.52
N LEU A 187 7.81 5.29 1.23
CA LEU A 187 8.03 3.91 0.77
C LEU A 187 6.70 3.15 0.63
N LEU A 188 5.77 3.34 1.57
CA LEU A 188 4.42 2.75 1.48
C LEU A 188 3.62 3.32 0.30
N GLY A 189 3.73 4.63 0.04
CA GLY A 189 3.11 5.25 -1.13
C GLY A 189 3.59 4.61 -2.43
N HIS A 190 4.90 4.43 -2.55
CA HIS A 190 5.53 3.79 -3.69
C HIS A 190 5.08 2.33 -3.87
N PHE A 191 5.07 1.53 -2.79
CA PHE A 191 4.51 0.17 -2.83
C PHE A 191 3.07 0.14 -3.34
N ARG A 192 2.24 1.08 -2.87
CA ARG A 192 0.83 1.15 -3.27
C ARG A 192 0.68 1.52 -4.74
N HIS A 193 1.52 2.44 -5.25
CA HIS A 193 1.55 2.80 -6.67
C HIS A 193 1.91 1.58 -7.53
N GLU A 194 3.06 0.94 -7.27
CA GLU A 194 3.53 -0.19 -8.08
C GLU A 194 2.58 -1.39 -8.04
N VAL A 195 1.99 -1.67 -6.86
CA VAL A 195 0.98 -2.72 -6.75
C VAL A 195 -0.34 -2.31 -7.42
N GLY A 196 -0.60 -1.03 -7.61
CA GLY A 196 -1.69 -0.54 -8.46
C GLY A 196 -1.62 -1.11 -9.87
N HIS A 197 -0.43 -1.13 -10.48
CA HIS A 197 -0.22 -1.74 -11.80
C HIS A 197 -0.49 -3.25 -11.81
N PHE A 198 -0.03 -3.97 -10.77
CA PHE A 198 -0.36 -5.40 -10.62
C PHE A 198 -1.88 -5.63 -10.46
N ILE A 199 -2.56 -4.81 -9.67
CA ILE A 199 -4.00 -4.89 -9.48
C ILE A 199 -4.76 -4.55 -10.76
N TRP A 200 -4.25 -3.60 -11.56
CA TRP A 200 -4.80 -3.31 -12.89
C TRP A 200 -4.75 -4.57 -13.79
N ASN A 201 -3.60 -5.26 -13.83
CA ASN A 201 -3.49 -6.52 -14.58
C ASN A 201 -4.55 -7.53 -14.14
N LYS A 202 -4.68 -7.78 -12.82
CA LYS A 202 -5.57 -8.83 -12.31
C LYS A 202 -7.06 -8.46 -12.38
N LEU A 203 -7.42 -7.22 -12.07
CA LEU A 203 -8.82 -6.81 -11.93
C LEU A 203 -9.38 -6.09 -13.15
N VAL A 204 -8.55 -5.58 -14.05
CA VAL A 204 -8.99 -4.88 -15.26
C VAL A 204 -8.68 -5.72 -16.50
N ARG A 205 -7.40 -5.93 -16.82
CA ARG A 205 -6.98 -6.63 -18.04
C ARG A 205 -7.45 -8.09 -18.06
N ASP A 206 -7.04 -8.86 -17.06
CA ASP A 206 -7.28 -10.30 -16.99
C ASP A 206 -8.76 -10.61 -16.68
N ALA A 207 -9.48 -9.66 -16.07
CA ALA A 207 -10.91 -9.76 -15.79
C ALA A 207 -11.80 -9.21 -16.92
N ASN A 208 -11.23 -8.80 -18.06
CA ASN A 208 -11.92 -8.25 -19.22
C ASN A 208 -12.81 -7.03 -18.87
N ARG A 209 -12.22 -5.98 -18.28
CA ARG A 209 -12.91 -4.71 -17.91
C ARG A 209 -12.22 -3.48 -18.50
N LEU A 210 -11.56 -3.64 -19.65
CA LEU A 210 -10.74 -2.61 -20.28
C LEU A 210 -11.60 -1.42 -20.72
N GLU A 211 -12.76 -1.65 -21.34
CA GLU A 211 -13.61 -0.56 -21.84
C GLU A 211 -14.21 0.25 -20.68
N ALA A 212 -14.62 -0.42 -19.60
CA ALA A 212 -15.05 0.26 -18.39
C ALA A 212 -13.93 1.12 -17.77
N CYS A 213 -12.70 0.63 -17.75
CA CYS A 213 -11.54 1.38 -17.26
C CYS A 213 -11.20 2.57 -18.18
N ARG A 214 -11.21 2.36 -19.50
CA ARG A 214 -10.92 3.40 -20.51
C ARG A 214 -11.92 4.55 -20.47
N ALA A 215 -13.19 4.25 -20.18
CA ALA A 215 -14.22 5.27 -20.01
C ALA A 215 -13.93 6.26 -18.87
N VAL A 216 -13.09 5.87 -17.90
CA VAL A 216 -12.77 6.67 -16.71
C VAL A 216 -11.35 7.24 -16.75
N PHE A 217 -10.36 6.45 -17.15
CA PHE A 217 -8.94 6.81 -17.11
C PHE A 217 -8.34 7.21 -18.46
N GLY A 218 -9.04 6.95 -19.56
CA GLY A 218 -8.53 7.16 -20.92
C GLY A 218 -7.93 5.91 -21.55
N ASP A 219 -7.43 6.05 -22.77
CA ASP A 219 -7.01 4.93 -23.62
C ASP A 219 -5.60 4.43 -23.27
N ASP A 220 -5.51 3.30 -22.57
CA ASP A 220 -4.26 2.64 -22.18
C ASP A 220 -3.41 2.09 -23.35
N ARG A 221 -3.90 2.15 -24.59
CA ARG A 221 -3.15 1.71 -25.78
C ARG A 221 -2.13 2.72 -26.27
N GLU A 222 -2.11 3.91 -25.68
CA GLU A 222 -1.05 4.88 -25.92
C GLU A 222 0.33 4.27 -25.63
N ASP A 223 1.34 4.63 -26.43
CA ASP A 223 2.69 4.12 -26.19
C ASP A 223 3.26 4.71 -24.90
N TYR A 224 3.43 3.83 -23.90
CA TYR A 224 3.86 4.20 -22.55
C TYR A 224 5.23 4.91 -22.54
N GLY A 225 6.20 4.40 -23.31
CA GLY A 225 7.54 4.97 -23.37
C GLY A 225 7.53 6.37 -23.99
N ALA A 226 6.79 6.56 -25.07
CA ALA A 226 6.60 7.86 -25.70
C ALA A 226 5.85 8.83 -24.78
N ALA A 227 4.89 8.37 -23.99
CA ALA A 227 4.17 9.19 -23.02
C ALA A 227 5.09 9.72 -21.91
N LEU A 228 5.91 8.84 -21.32
CA LEU A 228 6.95 9.21 -20.35
C LEU A 228 7.95 10.20 -20.95
N GLN A 229 8.46 9.91 -22.16
CA GLN A 229 9.43 10.78 -22.82
C GLN A 229 8.86 12.20 -23.03
N ARG A 230 7.61 12.32 -23.49
CA ARG A 230 6.96 13.63 -23.65
C ARG A 230 6.85 14.38 -22.33
N ASN A 231 6.51 13.70 -21.22
CA ASN A 231 6.46 14.33 -19.91
C ASN A 231 7.84 14.82 -19.45
N TYR A 232 8.91 14.05 -19.69
CA TYR A 232 10.27 14.50 -19.38
C TYR A 232 10.71 15.71 -20.21
N GLU A 233 10.34 15.76 -21.49
CA GLU A 233 10.74 16.84 -22.40
C GLU A 233 9.91 18.13 -22.23
N GLN A 234 8.60 17.99 -21.97
CA GLN A 234 7.64 19.09 -22.00
C GLN A 234 7.07 19.45 -20.63
N GLY A 235 7.32 18.62 -19.62
CA GLY A 235 6.68 18.71 -18.31
C GLY A 235 5.26 18.13 -18.31
N PRO A 236 4.56 18.24 -17.17
CA PRO A 236 3.21 17.71 -17.04
C PRO A 236 2.22 18.47 -17.92
N ARG A 237 1.12 17.80 -18.24
CA ARG A 237 0.02 18.39 -19.02
C ARG A 237 -0.46 19.69 -18.34
N PRO A 238 -0.68 20.79 -19.09
CA PRO A 238 -1.34 21.97 -18.54
C PRO A 238 -2.70 21.62 -17.92
N ASP A 239 -3.04 22.30 -16.82
CA ASP A 239 -4.31 22.13 -16.10
C ASP A 239 -4.56 20.69 -15.59
N TRP A 240 -3.49 19.90 -15.40
CA TRP A 240 -3.60 18.55 -14.85
C TRP A 240 -4.34 18.53 -13.51
N GLN A 241 -4.18 19.59 -12.69
CA GLN A 241 -4.80 19.72 -11.37
C GLN A 241 -6.33 19.66 -11.40
N GLU A 242 -6.96 19.95 -12.55
CA GLU A 242 -8.41 19.88 -12.69
C GLU A 242 -8.91 18.43 -12.75
N THR A 243 -8.11 17.51 -13.30
CA THR A 243 -8.54 16.16 -13.69
C THR A 243 -7.75 15.02 -13.02
N PHE A 244 -6.51 15.25 -12.62
CA PHE A 244 -5.58 14.24 -12.12
C PHE A 244 -5.18 14.54 -10.68
N ILE A 245 -4.98 13.48 -9.90
CA ILE A 245 -4.60 13.60 -8.49
C ILE A 245 -3.17 14.14 -8.32
N SER A 246 -2.29 13.84 -9.27
CA SER A 246 -0.90 14.28 -9.32
C SER A 246 -0.52 14.66 -10.76
N SER A 247 0.58 15.40 -10.91
CA SER A 247 1.15 15.69 -12.23
C SER A 247 1.56 14.40 -12.95
N TYR A 248 2.10 13.42 -12.21
CA TYR A 248 2.54 12.15 -12.75
C TYR A 248 1.37 11.27 -13.23
N ALA A 249 0.22 11.30 -12.54
CA ALA A 249 -1.02 10.68 -13.01
C ALA A 249 -1.45 11.20 -14.40
N SER A 250 -1.04 12.40 -14.81
CA SER A 250 -1.38 12.94 -16.14
C SER A 250 -0.54 12.38 -17.29
N VAL A 251 0.50 11.59 -16.99
CA VAL A 251 1.44 11.08 -18.01
C VAL A 251 0.79 10.00 -18.87
N HIS A 252 0.09 9.04 -18.26
CA HIS A 252 -0.47 7.89 -18.95
C HIS A 252 -1.66 7.32 -18.17
N PRO A 253 -2.70 6.73 -18.81
CA PRO A 253 -3.83 6.13 -18.11
C PRO A 253 -3.47 5.05 -17.07
N TRP A 254 -2.38 4.31 -17.28
CA TRP A 254 -1.86 3.37 -16.26
C TRP A 254 -1.37 4.09 -15.01
N GLU A 255 -0.66 5.21 -15.15
CA GLU A 255 -0.18 6.01 -14.00
C GLU A 255 -1.36 6.64 -13.26
N ASP A 256 -2.35 7.14 -13.98
CA ASP A 256 -3.58 7.69 -13.38
C ASP A 256 -4.32 6.63 -12.55
N PHE A 257 -4.43 5.40 -13.07
CA PHE A 257 -5.01 4.28 -12.33
C PHE A 257 -4.20 3.94 -11.07
N ALA A 258 -2.88 3.77 -11.21
CA ALA A 258 -2.00 3.40 -10.11
C ALA A 258 -1.97 4.46 -9.00
N GLU A 259 -1.92 5.74 -9.36
CA GLU A 259 -1.99 6.87 -8.43
C GLU A 259 -3.36 6.92 -7.73
N CYS A 260 -4.47 6.79 -8.47
CA CYS A 260 -5.80 6.76 -7.87
C CYS A 260 -5.99 5.56 -6.93
N PHE A 261 -5.49 4.39 -7.30
CA PHE A 261 -5.48 3.20 -6.44
C PHE A 261 -4.67 3.43 -5.17
N ALA A 262 -3.46 3.99 -5.30
CA ALA A 262 -2.62 4.29 -4.16
C ALA A 262 -3.34 5.25 -3.20
N HIS A 263 -3.87 6.36 -3.71
CA HIS A 263 -4.61 7.34 -2.92
C HIS A 263 -5.87 6.79 -2.28
N TYR A 264 -6.61 5.90 -2.96
CA TYR A 264 -7.74 5.20 -2.36
C TYR A 264 -7.32 4.44 -1.09
N LEU A 265 -6.21 3.68 -1.14
CA LEU A 265 -5.68 2.99 0.03
C LEU A 265 -5.14 3.95 1.11
N HIS A 266 -4.55 5.09 0.72
CA HIS A 266 -4.13 6.10 1.69
C HIS A 266 -5.31 6.60 2.53
N ILE A 267 -6.42 6.92 1.84
CA ILE A 267 -7.64 7.42 2.47
C ILE A 267 -8.27 6.35 3.37
N VAL A 268 -8.49 5.14 2.84
CA VAL A 268 -9.10 4.03 3.60
C VAL A 268 -8.31 3.71 4.86
N ASP A 269 -6.99 3.57 4.75
CA ASP A 269 -6.16 3.15 5.88
C ASP A 269 -6.02 4.24 6.94
N THR A 270 -5.98 5.51 6.53
CA THR A 270 -5.86 6.64 7.45
C THR A 270 -7.19 6.91 8.15
N LEU A 271 -8.32 6.83 7.44
CA LEU A 271 -9.65 6.91 8.05
C LEU A 271 -9.87 5.79 9.06
N GLU A 272 -9.33 4.59 8.80
CA GLU A 272 -9.40 3.53 9.79
C GLU A 272 -8.62 3.87 11.06
N THR A 273 -7.42 4.42 10.91
CA THR A 273 -6.64 4.87 12.07
C THR A 273 -7.42 5.94 12.84
N ALA A 274 -7.93 6.97 12.15
CA ALA A 274 -8.71 8.04 12.76
C ALA A 274 -9.91 7.47 13.54
N ARG A 275 -10.65 6.53 12.95
CA ARG A 275 -11.74 5.83 13.63
C ARG A 275 -11.27 5.08 14.88
N ALA A 276 -10.18 4.33 14.78
CA ALA A 276 -9.69 3.51 15.89
C ALA A 276 -9.25 4.35 17.11
N PHE A 277 -8.80 5.57 16.87
CA PHE A 277 -8.45 6.53 17.92
C PHE A 277 -9.62 7.43 18.34
N GLY A 278 -10.80 7.31 17.71
CA GLY A 278 -11.95 8.16 18.00
C GLY A 278 -11.72 9.63 17.61
N VAL A 279 -10.92 9.89 16.58
CA VAL A 279 -10.67 11.25 16.09
C VAL A 279 -11.95 11.80 15.47
N ALA A 280 -12.42 12.92 16.00
CA ALA A 280 -13.50 13.71 15.46
C ALA A 280 -13.01 15.15 15.21
N ILE A 281 -13.42 15.73 14.09
CA ILE A 281 -13.20 17.12 13.75
C ILE A 281 -14.51 17.85 14.06
N ASP A 282 -14.47 18.81 14.98
CA ASP A 282 -15.63 19.58 15.43
C ASP A 282 -15.24 21.06 15.63
N PRO A 283 -15.08 21.82 14.53
CA PRO A 283 -14.63 23.21 14.60
C PRO A 283 -15.81 24.15 14.86
N ASP A 284 -15.72 24.90 15.96
CA ASP A 284 -16.75 25.87 16.36
C ASP A 284 -16.97 26.95 15.28
N GLY A 285 -18.22 27.13 14.86
CA GLY A 285 -18.62 28.07 13.80
C GLY A 285 -18.27 27.65 12.36
N HIS A 286 -17.84 26.40 12.16
CA HIS A 286 -17.48 25.82 10.86
C HIS A 286 -18.04 24.40 10.69
N GLU A 287 -19.32 24.21 11.00
CA GLU A 287 -19.94 22.88 11.08
C GLU A 287 -19.91 22.09 9.76
N GLU A 288 -19.71 22.76 8.61
CA GLU A 288 -19.47 22.10 7.32
C GLU A 288 -18.17 21.28 7.27
N MET A 289 -17.21 21.60 8.14
CA MET A 289 -15.95 20.89 8.34
C MET A 289 -16.02 19.88 9.49
N ALA A 290 -17.18 19.69 10.11
CA ALA A 290 -17.33 18.64 11.12
C ALA A 290 -17.28 17.26 10.47
N ALA A 291 -16.49 16.35 11.03
CA ALA A 291 -16.36 14.99 10.54
C ALA A 291 -16.01 13.99 11.65
N GLU A 292 -16.72 12.87 11.64
CA GLU A 292 -16.42 11.69 12.44
C GLU A 292 -16.51 10.45 11.55
N VAL A 293 -15.55 9.52 11.70
CA VAL A 293 -15.52 8.27 10.94
C VAL A 293 -16.31 7.19 11.68
N THR A 294 -17.62 7.16 11.47
CA THR A 294 -18.55 6.24 12.17
C THR A 294 -18.78 4.90 11.45
N PHE A 295 -18.09 4.64 10.34
CA PHE A 295 -18.25 3.44 9.51
C PHE A 295 -16.90 2.71 9.33
N ASP A 296 -16.90 1.46 8.85
CA ASP A 296 -15.65 0.75 8.52
C ASP A 296 -15.19 1.23 7.14
N PRO A 297 -14.05 1.93 7.01
CA PRO A 297 -13.62 2.48 5.72
C PRO A 297 -13.41 1.41 4.66
N TYR A 298 -13.04 0.18 5.06
CA TYR A 298 -12.92 -0.97 4.16
C TYR A 298 -14.27 -1.55 3.72
N LYS A 299 -15.38 -1.09 4.31
CA LYS A 299 -16.76 -1.44 3.95
C LYS A 299 -17.59 -0.19 3.67
N ALA A 300 -16.92 0.89 3.24
CA ALA A 300 -17.62 2.09 2.78
C ALA A 300 -18.59 1.75 1.65
N ARG A 301 -19.66 2.53 1.50
CA ARG A 301 -20.68 2.29 0.47
C ARG A 301 -20.24 2.81 -0.91
N SER A 302 -19.38 3.81 -0.92
CA SER A 302 -18.88 4.53 -2.09
C SER A 302 -17.56 5.24 -1.78
N ALA A 303 -16.82 5.64 -2.82
CA ALA A 303 -15.68 6.53 -2.66
C ALA A 303 -16.12 7.91 -2.17
N ALA A 304 -17.27 8.41 -2.63
CA ALA A 304 -17.83 9.66 -2.13
C ALA A 304 -18.01 9.69 -0.59
N GLN A 305 -18.39 8.56 0.03
CA GLN A 305 -18.48 8.46 1.49
C GLN A 305 -17.10 8.60 2.16
N LEU A 306 -16.07 7.97 1.58
CA LEU A 306 -14.69 8.07 2.06
C LEU A 306 -14.17 9.51 1.93
N VAL A 307 -14.32 10.11 0.75
CA VAL A 307 -13.87 11.47 0.44
C VAL A 307 -14.53 12.50 1.37
N LYS A 308 -15.84 12.37 1.62
CA LYS A 308 -16.56 13.26 2.54
C LYS A 308 -15.99 13.23 3.96
N ALA A 309 -15.58 12.07 4.46
CA ALA A 309 -14.94 11.94 5.76
C ALA A 309 -13.46 12.36 5.74
N TRP A 310 -12.79 12.17 4.60
CA TRP A 310 -11.37 12.46 4.43
C TRP A 310 -11.06 13.94 4.37
N ILE A 311 -11.85 14.74 3.65
CA ILE A 311 -11.55 16.16 3.41
C ILE A 311 -11.35 16.93 4.72
N PRO A 312 -12.26 16.88 5.72
CA PRO A 312 -12.04 17.67 6.92
C PRO A 312 -10.89 17.15 7.78
N LEU A 313 -10.68 15.84 7.81
CA LEU A 313 -9.56 15.21 8.51
C LEU A 313 -8.22 15.64 7.90
N SER A 314 -8.07 15.59 6.57
CA SER A 314 -6.82 15.94 5.90
C SER A 314 -6.51 17.43 6.00
N VAL A 315 -7.52 18.30 5.91
CA VAL A 315 -7.36 19.74 6.15
C VAL A 315 -6.89 20.02 7.58
N ALA A 316 -7.47 19.35 8.58
CA ALA A 316 -7.06 19.48 9.97
C ALA A 316 -5.61 19.01 10.18
N ILE A 317 -5.25 17.83 9.66
CA ILE A 317 -3.90 17.28 9.77
C ILE A 317 -2.86 18.19 9.10
N ASN A 318 -3.12 18.65 7.87
CA ASN A 318 -2.22 19.57 7.18
C ASN A 318 -2.08 20.89 7.95
N SER A 319 -3.16 21.40 8.54
CA SER A 319 -3.12 22.63 9.36
C SER A 319 -2.28 22.45 10.62
N ILE A 320 -2.36 21.28 11.27
CA ILE A 320 -1.51 20.92 12.41
C ILE A 320 -0.04 20.85 11.98
N GLN A 321 0.26 20.19 10.86
CA GLN A 321 1.63 20.11 10.31
C GLN A 321 2.21 21.51 10.04
N ARG A 322 1.47 22.36 9.33
CA ARG A 322 1.89 23.76 9.07
C ARG A 322 2.10 24.55 10.36
N SER A 323 1.30 24.32 11.39
CA SER A 323 1.46 24.96 12.70
C SER A 323 2.74 24.53 13.42
N MET A 324 3.27 23.35 13.10
CA MET A 324 4.55 22.84 13.58
C MET A 324 5.74 23.20 12.66
N GLY A 325 5.50 23.90 11.54
CA GLY A 325 6.53 24.28 10.57
C GLY A 325 6.84 23.21 9.52
N GLU A 326 6.02 22.15 9.46
CA GLU A 326 6.18 21.05 8.51
C GLU A 326 5.31 21.24 7.27
N ALA A 327 5.68 20.56 6.19
CA ALA A 327 4.89 20.53 4.96
C ALA A 327 3.57 19.76 5.14
N ASP A 328 2.62 20.00 4.24
CA ASP A 328 1.36 19.27 4.19
C ASP A 328 1.60 17.75 4.07
N LEU A 329 0.98 16.96 4.97
CA LEU A 329 1.08 15.50 4.93
C LEU A 329 0.35 14.93 3.71
N TYR A 330 -0.76 15.56 3.32
CA TYR A 330 -1.55 15.19 2.15
C TYR A 330 -1.78 16.42 1.26
N PRO A 331 -0.82 16.78 0.40
CA PRO A 331 -0.87 17.98 -0.44
C PRO A 331 -1.66 17.79 -1.75
N PHE A 332 -2.71 16.95 -1.73
CA PHE A 332 -3.46 16.56 -2.93
C PHE A 332 -4.89 17.10 -2.91
N VAL A 333 -5.42 17.42 -4.09
CA VAL A 333 -6.77 17.98 -4.26
C VAL A 333 -7.67 16.93 -4.88
N LEU A 334 -8.79 16.64 -4.22
CA LEU A 334 -9.81 15.70 -4.70
C LEU A 334 -10.88 16.43 -5.51
N THR A 335 -10.56 16.75 -6.77
CA THR A 335 -11.53 17.37 -7.69
C THR A 335 -12.65 16.39 -8.08
N PRO A 336 -13.81 16.86 -8.57
CA PRO A 336 -14.89 15.96 -8.98
C PRO A 336 -14.45 14.86 -9.98
N PRO A 337 -13.61 15.12 -10.99
CA PRO A 337 -13.05 14.07 -11.84
C PRO A 337 -12.22 13.02 -11.08
N VAL A 338 -11.37 13.46 -10.14
CA VAL A 338 -10.57 12.54 -9.30
C VAL A 338 -11.47 11.68 -8.41
N VAL A 339 -12.53 12.27 -7.84
CA VAL A 339 -13.51 11.51 -7.05
C VAL A 339 -14.24 10.47 -7.90
N ALA A 340 -14.58 10.79 -9.16
CA ALA A 340 -15.18 9.81 -10.08
C ALA A 340 -14.23 8.64 -10.38
N LYS A 341 -12.93 8.91 -10.58
CA LYS A 341 -11.90 7.87 -10.72
C LYS A 341 -11.78 7.01 -9.45
N MET A 342 -11.80 7.63 -8.28
CA MET A 342 -11.81 6.90 -7.00
C MET A 342 -13.08 6.05 -6.83
N GLU A 343 -14.24 6.49 -7.35
CA GLU A 343 -15.47 5.71 -7.35
C GLU A 343 -15.33 4.45 -8.22
N PHE A 344 -14.69 4.57 -9.40
CA PHE A 344 -14.34 3.40 -10.20
C PHE A 344 -13.41 2.43 -9.45
N ILE A 345 -12.35 2.95 -8.80
CA ILE A 345 -11.47 2.11 -7.97
C ILE A 345 -12.27 1.42 -6.86
N HIS A 346 -13.13 2.14 -6.14
CA HIS A 346 -13.98 1.57 -5.11
C HIS A 346 -14.83 0.42 -5.68
N ASP A 347 -15.56 0.66 -6.77
CA ASP A 347 -16.42 -0.33 -7.37
C ASP A 347 -15.64 -1.54 -7.92
N LEU A 348 -14.45 -1.32 -8.47
CA LEU A 348 -13.57 -2.38 -8.96
C LEU A 348 -13.13 -3.31 -7.81
N LEU A 349 -12.64 -2.72 -6.71
CA LEU A 349 -12.15 -3.47 -5.53
C LEU A 349 -13.29 -4.18 -4.77
N HIS A 350 -14.52 -3.69 -4.90
CA HIS A 350 -15.71 -4.32 -4.34
C HIS A 350 -16.48 -5.24 -5.33
N GLY A 351 -15.90 -5.51 -6.50
CA GLY A 351 -16.48 -6.46 -7.48
C GLY A 351 -17.77 -5.99 -8.15
N LYS A 352 -18.03 -4.68 -8.17
CA LYS A 352 -19.22 -4.06 -8.75
C LYS A 352 -19.06 -3.68 -10.23
N VAL A 353 -17.83 -3.66 -10.76
CA VAL A 353 -17.57 -3.44 -12.19
C VAL A 353 -17.79 -4.76 -12.95
N ALA A 354 -18.71 -4.73 -13.91
CA ALA A 354 -18.98 -5.87 -14.79
C ALA A 354 -17.86 -6.07 -15.82
N ALA A 355 -17.65 -7.31 -16.26
CA ALA A 355 -16.82 -7.59 -17.42
C ALA A 355 -17.47 -6.99 -18.68
N ASP A 356 -16.63 -6.50 -19.59
CA ASP A 356 -17.05 -5.99 -20.89
C ASP A 356 -17.79 -7.08 -21.65
N ALA A 357 -18.87 -6.70 -22.33
CA ALA A 357 -19.62 -7.64 -23.16
C ALA A 357 -18.69 -8.17 -24.25
N GLN A 358 -18.50 -9.49 -24.30
CA GLN A 358 -17.89 -10.11 -25.47
C GLN A 358 -18.81 -9.85 -26.66
N TYR A 359 -18.42 -8.94 -27.55
CA TYR A 359 -19.04 -8.85 -28.86
C TYR A 359 -18.78 -10.18 -29.57
N GLY A 360 -19.77 -11.07 -29.50
CA GLY A 360 -19.73 -12.35 -30.18
C GLY A 360 -19.38 -12.14 -31.64
N ALA A 361 -18.43 -12.94 -32.12
CA ALA A 361 -18.14 -13.09 -33.53
C ALA A 361 -19.42 -13.49 -34.29
N MET A 362 -20.16 -12.50 -34.78
CA MET A 362 -21.10 -12.69 -35.89
C MET A 362 -20.28 -12.59 -37.17
N VAL A 363 -19.50 -13.63 -37.45
CA VAL A 363 -19.09 -13.95 -38.81
C VAL A 363 -20.06 -15.03 -39.27
N GLN A 364 -21.04 -14.62 -40.08
CA GLN A 364 -21.73 -15.53 -41.00
C GLN A 364 -20.95 -15.61 -42.31
#